data_AF-A0A7S2YRX4-F1
#
_entry.id   AF-A0A7S2YRX4-F1
#
_cell.length_a   1.000
_cell.length_b   1.000
_cell.length_c   1.000
_cell.angle_alpha   90.00
_cell.angle_beta   90.00
_cell.angle_gamma   90.00
#
_symmetry.space_group_name_H-M   'P 1'
#
loop_
_entity.id
_entity.type
_entity.pdbx_description
1 polymer ?
#
loop_
_entity_poly.entity_id
_entity_poly.type
_entity_poly.pdbx_seq_one_letter_code
_entity_poly.pdbx_strand_id
1 'polypeptide(L)'
;LLRLSVISKRWPLSALIKHEGDYVEKMCVKISEAIAHDLQERKLVSDENDENSEEVIPEIWDAPKEVHNLVEKSVVAGLSFLFSSISWAVADLIQADEEDERDASDVVQMRERLVKLVALCFEMYVEENDTYSIHHKAFARKIQTHAVITAGDLRNLFPKAWAKKADPILRALALSDDSHLIGGSVRFFRSQEELLRSPKEIKEVSRNLLLPIARGLCGNWRFGNRREAGAVLNHITGSGAEASDIVSSMSKHLKKVEPVRLLEAHMASIRQAFEDWAESEPQEPESENPSEEEIEDFEEEEKAHLERFDLIEQQAKRLSASLGVGKLSEKTLKPALLGFVREGVRFAFSTDDPNGGEPLFLGARLPFLRVLSKYLNWIRKDKDDVAALQADFNEKEAELRNDSDFGEVMADDLKAMSIFRHAGNLGTFFVEDDDEKTKDEESEEEASIASGGGRSRRLSHGSSVASIVSKASTQRSLSPLKEEEEKDLDEEGGDDDDNSDGSSKQVQPAIPEEDSEEESDEE
;
A
#
# COMPACT_ATOMS: atom_id res chain seq x y z
N LEU A 1 -16.00 -3.04 22.64
CA LEU A 1 -15.94 -3.75 23.94
C LEU A 1 -14.89 -4.87 23.99
N LEU A 2 -14.98 -5.97 23.23
CA LEU A 2 -13.96 -7.05 23.25
C LEU A 2 -12.51 -6.56 23.02
N ARG A 3 -12.29 -5.70 22.02
CA ARG A 3 -10.96 -5.11 21.74
C ARG A 3 -10.44 -4.24 22.89
N LEU A 4 -11.31 -3.38 23.43
CA LEU A 4 -11.00 -2.53 24.59
C LEU A 4 -10.63 -3.38 25.82
N SER A 5 -11.35 -4.48 26.05
CA SER A 5 -11.05 -5.41 27.17
C SER A 5 -9.70 -6.13 27.05
N VAL A 6 -9.13 -6.24 25.85
CA VAL A 6 -7.79 -6.81 25.64
C VAL A 6 -6.73 -5.74 25.86
N ILE A 7 -6.97 -4.53 25.35
CA ILE A 7 -6.03 -3.41 25.42
C ILE A 7 -5.91 -2.88 26.87
N SER A 8 -7.04 -2.77 27.59
CA SER A 8 -7.10 -2.23 28.96
C SER A 8 -6.43 -3.13 30.01
N LYS A 9 -6.19 -4.41 29.71
CA LYS A 9 -5.55 -5.36 30.63
C LYS A 9 -4.07 -5.10 30.89
N ARG A 10 -3.40 -4.24 30.11
CA ARG A 10 -1.96 -4.02 30.26
C ARG A 10 -1.59 -3.37 31.59
N TRP A 11 -2.40 -2.43 32.10
CA TRP A 11 -2.21 -1.75 33.39
C TRP A 11 -3.58 -1.46 34.03
N PRO A 12 -3.84 -1.85 35.29
CA PRO A 12 -5.11 -1.57 35.97
C PRO A 12 -5.17 -0.10 36.43
N LEU A 13 -5.34 0.83 35.48
CA LEU A 13 -5.46 2.27 35.75
C LEU A 13 -6.88 2.71 36.09
N SER A 14 -7.86 1.80 36.03
CA SER A 14 -9.27 2.11 36.27
C SER A 14 -9.54 2.73 37.64
N ALA A 15 -8.80 2.35 38.67
CA ALA A 15 -8.93 2.95 39.99
C ALA A 15 -8.41 4.40 40.04
N LEU A 16 -7.35 4.71 39.29
CA LEU A 16 -6.76 6.05 39.24
C LEU A 16 -7.66 7.00 38.43
N ILE A 17 -8.18 6.53 37.29
CA ILE A 17 -9.03 7.30 36.39
C ILE A 17 -10.37 7.66 37.06
N LYS A 18 -10.99 6.73 37.80
CA LYS A 18 -12.30 6.94 38.43
C LYS A 18 -12.31 7.97 39.57
N HIS A 19 -11.18 8.19 40.24
CA HIS A 19 -11.11 9.10 41.38
C HIS A 19 -10.49 10.45 41.04
N GLU A 20 -9.67 10.53 39.99
CA GLU A 20 -8.84 11.71 39.69
C GLU A 20 -8.71 11.95 38.17
N GLY A 21 -9.81 11.96 37.42
CA GLY A 21 -9.79 12.12 35.95
C GLY A 21 -8.94 13.30 35.45
N ASP A 22 -9.12 14.48 36.07
CA ASP A 22 -8.33 15.70 35.79
C ASP A 22 -6.82 15.53 36.11
N TYR A 23 -6.46 14.69 37.09
CA TYR A 23 -5.07 14.39 37.39
C TYR A 23 -4.42 13.52 36.30
N VAL A 24 -5.15 12.52 35.78
CA VAL A 24 -4.64 11.63 34.73
C VAL A 24 -4.38 12.42 33.45
N GLU A 25 -5.30 13.31 33.06
CA GLU A 25 -5.09 14.15 31.88
C GLU A 25 -3.85 15.06 32.05
N LYS A 26 -3.72 15.76 33.18
CA LYS A 26 -2.55 16.59 33.50
C LYS A 26 -1.24 15.80 33.50
N MET A 27 -1.27 14.55 33.97
CA MET A 27 -0.12 13.66 33.93
C MET A 27 0.22 13.28 32.49
N CYS A 28 -0.77 12.94 31.66
CA CYS A 28 -0.59 12.66 30.24
C CYS A 28 -0.01 13.86 29.48
N VAL A 29 -0.45 15.09 29.79
CA VAL A 29 0.12 16.33 29.24
C VAL A 29 1.60 16.43 29.56
N LYS A 30 1.97 16.37 30.86
CA LYS A 30 3.36 16.51 31.30
C LYS A 30 4.29 15.44 30.72
N ILE A 31 3.82 14.20 30.65
CA ILE A 31 4.59 13.11 30.03
C ILE A 31 4.80 13.38 28.54
N SER A 32 3.75 13.80 27.83
CA SER A 32 3.84 14.09 26.39
C SER A 32 4.78 15.26 26.12
N GLU A 33 4.72 16.33 26.92
CA GLU A 33 5.60 17.50 26.80
C GLU A 33 7.06 17.14 27.07
N ALA A 34 7.34 16.36 28.12
CA ALA A 34 8.70 15.94 28.45
C ALA A 34 9.31 15.08 27.32
N ILE A 35 8.55 14.11 26.79
CA ILE A 35 9.01 13.27 25.68
C ILE A 35 9.18 14.10 24.41
N ALA A 36 8.23 14.98 24.10
CA ALA A 36 8.33 15.85 22.92
C ALA A 36 9.58 16.73 22.98
N HIS A 37 9.88 17.31 24.16
CA HIS A 37 11.09 18.08 24.38
C HIS A 37 12.35 17.24 24.11
N ASP A 38 12.46 16.05 24.73
CA ASP A 38 13.61 15.16 24.53
C ASP A 38 13.82 14.76 23.06
N LEU A 39 12.72 14.53 22.31
CA LEU A 39 12.78 14.21 20.88
C LEU A 39 13.13 15.45 20.04
N GLN A 40 12.59 16.62 20.35
CA GLN A 40 12.86 17.86 19.62
C GLN A 40 14.32 18.30 19.73
N GLU A 41 14.95 18.14 20.90
CA GLU A 41 16.39 18.42 21.06
C GLU A 41 17.27 17.52 20.17
N ARG A 42 16.75 16.36 19.75
CA ARG A 42 17.44 15.38 18.89
C ARG A 42 17.06 15.50 17.42
N LYS A 43 16.09 16.35 17.08
CA LYS A 43 15.63 16.53 15.70
C LYS A 43 16.75 17.14 14.87
N LEU A 44 16.98 16.56 13.69
CA LEU A 44 17.92 17.09 12.71
C LEU A 44 17.41 18.43 12.20
N VAL A 45 18.28 19.43 12.16
CA VAL A 45 17.95 20.77 11.68
C VAL A 45 18.63 20.94 10.32
N SER A 46 17.82 21.01 9.27
CA SER A 46 18.24 21.51 7.97
C SER A 46 17.95 23.01 7.88
N ASP A 47 18.73 23.75 7.10
CA ASP A 47 18.41 25.15 6.78
C ASP A 47 17.26 25.13 5.76
N GLU A 48 16.06 25.51 6.20
CA GLU A 48 14.88 25.56 5.33
C GLU A 48 15.06 26.47 4.11
N ASN A 49 16.06 27.36 4.11
CA ASN A 49 16.35 28.27 3.00
C ASN A 49 17.35 27.72 1.97
N ASP A 50 18.00 26.60 2.28
CA ASP A 50 18.98 25.98 1.38
C ASP A 50 18.67 24.48 1.26
N GLU A 51 18.04 24.11 0.13
CA GLU A 51 17.74 22.71 -0.20
C GLU A 51 19.00 21.82 -0.26
N ASN A 52 20.21 22.41 -0.32
CA ASN A 52 21.48 21.70 -0.28
C ASN A 52 22.19 21.80 1.07
N SER A 53 21.56 22.37 2.10
CA SER A 53 22.17 22.42 3.43
C SER A 53 22.35 21.01 4.00
N GLU A 54 23.58 20.71 4.43
CA GLU A 54 23.86 19.48 5.16
C GLU A 54 23.08 19.49 6.48
N GLU A 55 22.43 18.37 6.80
CA GLU A 55 21.72 18.20 8.06
C GLU A 55 22.71 18.33 9.23
N VAL A 56 22.47 19.30 10.11
CA VAL A 56 23.33 19.50 11.28
C VAL A 56 22.88 18.53 12.38
N ILE A 57 23.76 17.59 12.74
CA ILE A 57 23.54 16.67 13.85
C ILE A 57 23.62 17.46 15.17
N PRO A 58 22.56 17.46 16.00
CA PRO A 58 22.59 18.11 17.30
C PRO A 58 23.64 17.54 18.26
N GLU A 59 24.30 18.38 19.07
CA GLU A 59 25.34 17.98 20.05
C GLU A 59 24.84 16.91 21.04
N ILE A 60 23.53 16.85 21.30
CA ILE A 60 22.93 15.82 22.19
C ILE A 60 23.12 14.40 21.66
N TRP A 61 23.38 14.20 20.36
CA TRP A 61 23.71 12.88 19.81
C TRP A 61 25.07 12.38 20.30
N ASP A 62 26.00 13.27 20.65
CA ASP A 62 27.30 12.91 21.24
C ASP A 62 27.22 12.48 22.70
N ALA A 63 26.02 12.51 23.30
CA ALA A 63 25.79 12.02 24.65
C ALA A 63 26.15 10.52 24.78
N PRO A 64 26.58 10.08 25.98
CA PRO A 64 26.86 8.66 26.22
C PRO A 64 25.68 7.76 25.89
N LYS A 65 25.97 6.52 25.44
CA LYS A 65 24.96 5.51 25.09
C LYS A 65 23.92 5.30 26.20
N GLU A 66 24.32 5.43 27.46
CA GLU A 66 23.44 5.30 28.63
C GLU A 66 22.33 6.35 28.64
N VAL A 67 22.62 7.57 28.17
CA VAL A 67 21.64 8.65 28.05
C VAL A 67 20.62 8.30 26.97
N HIS A 68 21.08 7.86 25.79
CA HIS A 68 20.19 7.41 24.70
C HIS A 68 19.30 6.25 25.15
N ASN A 69 19.86 5.25 25.84
CA ASN A 69 19.10 4.13 26.39
C ASN A 69 18.07 4.57 27.44
N LEU A 70 18.37 5.59 28.26
CA LEU A 70 17.45 6.11 29.26
C LEU A 70 16.28 6.83 28.58
N VAL A 71 16.57 7.71 27.62
CA VAL A 71 15.55 8.42 26.83
C VAL A 71 14.69 7.44 26.05
N GLU A 72 15.30 6.44 25.41
CA GLU A 72 14.59 5.34 24.72
C GLU A 72 13.55 4.69 25.66
N LYS A 73 13.99 4.25 26.83
CA LYS A 73 13.10 3.60 27.80
C LYS A 73 11.99 4.53 28.28
N SER A 74 12.31 5.80 28.52
CA SER A 74 11.34 6.82 28.92
C SER A 74 10.28 7.05 27.84
N VAL A 75 10.69 7.21 26.57
CA VAL A 75 9.76 7.38 25.44
C VAL A 75 8.87 6.15 25.29
N VAL A 76 9.45 4.95 25.29
CA VAL A 76 8.72 3.68 25.14
C VAL A 76 7.69 3.48 26.27
N ALA A 77 8.10 3.71 27.52
CA ALA A 77 7.23 3.62 28.67
C ALA A 77 6.13 4.69 28.61
N GLY A 78 6.48 5.90 28.21
CA GLY A 78 5.56 7.02 28.03
C GLY A 78 4.48 6.77 26.99
N LEU A 79 4.86 6.37 25.77
CA LEU A 79 3.90 5.99 24.71
C LEU A 79 2.96 4.89 25.18
N SER A 80 3.49 3.87 25.86
CA SER A 80 2.70 2.75 26.39
C SER A 80 1.72 3.20 27.47
N PHE A 81 2.15 4.09 28.38
CA PHE A 81 1.31 4.67 29.42
C PHE A 81 0.20 5.53 28.82
N LEU A 82 0.55 6.49 27.95
CA LEU A 82 -0.39 7.39 27.29
C LEU A 82 -1.47 6.60 26.54
N PHE A 83 -1.08 5.62 25.73
CA PHE A 83 -2.03 4.77 25.01
C PHE A 83 -2.94 3.97 25.96
N SER A 84 -2.40 3.43 27.04
CA SER A 84 -3.18 2.68 28.03
C SER A 84 -4.20 3.57 28.75
N SER A 85 -3.80 4.77 29.16
CA SER A 85 -4.68 5.76 29.79
C SER A 85 -5.82 6.17 28.87
N ILE A 86 -5.50 6.48 27.61
CA ILE A 86 -6.51 6.79 26.58
C ILE A 86 -7.47 5.61 26.37
N SER A 87 -6.94 4.38 26.30
CA SER A 87 -7.77 3.19 26.08
C SER A 87 -8.77 2.95 27.21
N TRP A 88 -8.37 3.20 28.47
CA TRP A 88 -9.27 3.15 29.61
C TRP A 88 -10.29 4.27 29.58
N ALA A 89 -9.88 5.51 29.30
CA ALA A 89 -10.79 6.64 29.19
C ALA A 89 -11.86 6.42 28.09
N VAL A 90 -11.47 5.87 26.93
CA VAL A 90 -12.40 5.43 25.88
C VAL A 90 -13.35 4.35 26.38
N ALA A 91 -12.84 3.37 27.15
CA ALA A 91 -13.65 2.29 27.65
C ALA A 91 -14.70 2.75 28.67
N ASP A 92 -14.31 3.67 29.57
CA ASP A 92 -15.22 4.28 30.56
C ASP A 92 -16.26 5.17 29.84
N LEU A 93 -15.83 6.00 28.88
CA LEU A 93 -16.72 6.86 28.09
C LEU A 93 -17.76 6.06 27.29
N ILE A 94 -17.39 4.90 26.73
CA ILE A 94 -18.32 4.03 26.00
C ILE A 94 -19.26 3.25 26.95
N GLN A 95 -18.87 3.05 28.21
CA GLN A 95 -19.66 2.32 29.21
C GLN A 95 -20.57 3.22 30.05
N ALA A 96 -20.47 4.54 29.92
CA ALA A 96 -21.36 5.46 30.60
C ALA A 96 -22.81 5.29 30.11
N ASP A 97 -23.72 5.00 31.03
CA ASP A 97 -25.14 4.74 30.74
C ASP A 97 -25.93 6.03 30.45
N GLU A 98 -25.47 7.18 30.95
CA GLU A 98 -26.14 8.48 30.83
C GLU A 98 -25.59 9.27 29.64
N GLU A 99 -26.45 9.59 28.65
CA GLU A 99 -26.01 10.29 27.44
C GLU A 99 -25.49 11.72 27.72
N ASP A 100 -26.08 12.39 28.72
CA ASP A 100 -25.78 13.78 29.07
C ASP A 100 -24.43 13.97 29.80
N GLU A 101 -23.84 12.88 30.32
CA GLU A 101 -22.54 12.92 31.02
C GLU A 101 -21.35 12.59 30.09
N ARG A 102 -21.61 12.22 28.83
CA ARG A 102 -20.56 11.82 27.89
C ARG A 102 -19.92 13.05 27.25
N ASP A 103 -18.77 13.45 27.78
CA ASP A 103 -17.85 14.38 27.10
C ASP A 103 -16.64 13.63 26.53
N ALA A 104 -16.43 13.74 25.22
CA ALA A 104 -15.29 13.14 24.53
C ALA A 104 -14.07 14.06 24.46
N SER A 105 -14.18 15.32 24.88
CA SER A 105 -13.15 16.36 24.74
C SER A 105 -11.79 15.91 25.26
N ASP A 106 -11.72 15.40 26.48
CA ASP A 106 -10.46 15.01 27.12
C ASP A 106 -9.79 13.85 26.36
N VAL A 107 -10.59 12.84 25.97
CA VAL A 107 -10.12 11.69 25.20
C VAL A 107 -9.59 12.13 23.83
N VAL A 108 -10.30 13.04 23.16
CA VAL A 108 -9.88 13.62 21.87
C VAL A 108 -8.57 14.38 22.04
N GLN A 109 -8.44 15.24 23.06
CA GLN A 109 -7.21 15.97 23.32
C GLN A 109 -6.02 15.04 23.60
N MET A 110 -6.23 14.00 24.42
CA MET A 110 -5.21 12.99 24.69
C MET A 110 -4.81 12.22 23.43
N ARG A 111 -5.78 11.84 22.58
CA ARG A 111 -5.53 11.21 21.27
C ARG A 111 -4.66 12.10 20.40
N GLU A 112 -5.04 13.35 20.18
CA GLU A 112 -4.31 14.29 19.31
C GLU A 112 -2.88 14.54 19.79
N ARG A 113 -2.68 14.64 21.12
CA ARG A 113 -1.34 14.76 21.71
C ARG A 113 -0.50 13.51 21.42
N LEU A 114 -1.07 12.32 21.58
CA LEU A 114 -0.35 11.07 21.30
C LEU A 114 -0.05 10.91 19.80
N VAL A 115 -0.96 11.30 18.91
CA VAL A 115 -0.73 11.29 17.45
C VAL A 115 0.45 12.18 17.09
N LYS A 116 0.49 13.42 17.61
CA LYS A 116 1.62 14.35 17.40
C LYS A 116 2.94 13.79 17.93
N LEU A 117 2.90 13.17 19.11
CA LEU A 117 4.09 12.56 19.71
C LEU A 117 4.62 11.38 18.88
N VAL A 118 3.73 10.54 18.36
CA VAL A 118 4.09 9.43 17.45
C VAL A 118 4.67 9.98 16.14
N ALA A 119 4.13 11.10 15.62
CA ALA A 119 4.71 11.76 14.46
C ALA A 119 6.15 12.25 14.72
N LEU A 120 6.42 12.88 15.88
CA LEU A 120 7.78 13.27 16.29
C LEU A 120 8.72 12.06 16.40
N CYS A 121 8.22 10.90 16.84
CA CYS A 121 9.03 9.69 16.89
C CYS A 121 9.47 9.23 15.48
N PHE A 122 8.63 9.42 14.46
CA PHE A 122 8.98 9.14 13.06
C PHE A 122 9.95 10.16 12.46
N GLU A 123 10.05 11.37 13.02
CA GLU A 123 11.05 12.37 12.63
C GLU A 123 12.45 12.03 13.16
N MET A 124 12.59 11.06 14.07
CA MET A 124 13.89 10.53 14.50
C MET A 124 14.52 9.59 13.46
N TYR A 125 14.29 9.85 12.17
CA TYR A 125 14.86 9.08 11.08
C TYR A 125 16.35 9.38 10.95
N VAL A 126 17.12 8.32 10.76
CA VAL A 126 18.57 8.37 10.64
C VAL A 126 18.92 7.54 9.43
N GLU A 127 19.58 8.17 8.45
CA GLU A 127 20.04 7.49 7.25
C GLU A 127 21.08 6.40 7.57
N GLU A 128 21.19 5.42 6.69
CA GLU A 128 22.13 4.31 6.89
C GLU A 128 23.60 4.68 6.58
N ASN A 129 23.89 5.94 6.28
CA ASN A 129 25.23 6.46 6.00
C ASN A 129 26.19 6.40 7.22
N ASP A 130 27.49 6.62 6.97
CA ASP A 130 28.54 6.53 8.00
C ASP A 130 28.56 7.71 8.99
N THR A 131 27.70 8.71 8.78
CA THR A 131 27.62 9.92 9.63
C THR A 131 27.16 9.58 11.04
N TYR A 132 26.32 8.54 11.19
CA TYR A 132 25.72 8.18 12.47
C TYR A 132 26.37 6.96 13.11
N SER A 133 26.62 7.05 14.41
CA SER A 133 27.13 5.92 15.17
C SER A 133 26.12 4.77 15.23
N ILE A 134 26.60 3.54 15.48
CA ILE A 134 25.75 2.36 15.69
C ILE A 134 24.73 2.60 16.82
N HIS A 135 25.10 3.38 17.84
CA HIS A 135 24.21 3.72 18.95
C HIS A 135 23.09 4.67 18.54
N HIS A 136 23.38 5.60 17.63
CA HIS A 136 22.39 6.52 17.09
C HIS A 136 21.33 5.78 16.28
N LYS A 137 21.78 4.93 15.34
CA LYS A 137 20.91 4.08 14.52
C LYS A 137 20.05 3.15 15.39
N ALA A 138 20.64 2.56 16.44
CA ALA A 138 19.91 1.70 17.36
C ALA A 138 18.82 2.44 18.15
N PHE A 139 19.14 3.64 18.66
CA PHE A 139 18.17 4.50 19.36
C PHE A 139 17.00 4.87 18.44
N ALA A 140 17.29 5.44 17.27
CA ALA A 140 16.32 5.83 16.26
C ALA A 140 15.39 4.68 15.88
N ARG A 141 15.97 3.51 15.56
CA ARG A 141 15.23 2.29 15.22
C ARG A 141 14.28 1.89 16.33
N LYS A 142 14.68 1.95 17.60
CA LYS A 142 13.82 1.56 18.71
C LYS A 142 12.64 2.52 18.90
N ILE A 143 12.90 3.82 18.84
CA ILE A 143 11.88 4.86 18.94
C ILE A 143 10.84 4.68 17.82
N GLN A 144 11.28 4.58 16.58
CA GLN A 144 10.41 4.40 15.42
C GLN A 144 9.66 3.05 15.44
N THR A 145 10.28 1.98 15.94
CA THR A 145 9.60 0.69 16.15
C THR A 145 8.40 0.84 17.09
N HIS A 146 8.56 1.54 18.21
CA HIS A 146 7.44 1.77 19.13
C HIS A 146 6.42 2.76 18.60
N ALA A 147 6.85 3.70 17.74
CA ALA A 147 5.96 4.57 16.99
C ALA A 147 5.03 3.76 16.06
N VAL A 148 5.56 2.79 15.31
CA VAL A 148 4.75 1.88 14.46
C VAL A 148 3.75 1.07 15.27
N ILE A 149 4.19 0.50 16.40
CA ILE A 149 3.29 -0.26 17.29
C ILE A 149 2.16 0.63 17.79
N THR A 150 2.50 1.82 18.30
CA THR A 150 1.53 2.78 18.86
C THR A 150 0.59 3.32 17.78
N ALA A 151 1.09 3.61 16.58
CA ALA A 151 0.29 4.03 15.43
C ALA A 151 -0.73 2.94 15.01
N GLY A 152 -0.28 1.69 14.91
CA GLY A 152 -1.16 0.56 14.61
C GLY A 152 -2.24 0.37 15.69
N ASP A 153 -1.86 0.47 16.96
CA ASP A 153 -2.78 0.36 18.10
C ASP A 153 -3.79 1.52 18.14
N LEU A 154 -3.36 2.78 17.90
CA LEU A 154 -4.22 3.97 17.79
C LEU A 154 -5.26 3.82 16.69
N ARG A 155 -4.85 3.40 15.49
CA ARG A 155 -5.76 3.22 14.34
C ARG A 155 -6.78 2.11 14.58
N ASN A 156 -6.48 1.15 15.45
CA ASN A 156 -7.43 0.12 15.86
C ASN A 156 -8.36 0.58 16.99
N LEU A 157 -7.88 1.43 17.89
CA LEU A 157 -8.66 2.02 18.97
C LEU A 157 -9.66 3.06 18.44
N PHE A 158 -9.25 3.85 17.44
CA PHE A 158 -10.00 4.96 16.86
C PHE A 158 -10.27 4.74 15.36
N PRO A 159 -11.06 3.71 14.97
CA PRO A 159 -11.25 3.39 13.57
C PRO A 159 -11.94 4.51 12.81
N LYS A 160 -11.49 4.79 11.58
CA LYS A 160 -12.06 5.80 10.67
C LYS A 160 -13.56 5.63 10.43
N ALA A 161 -14.03 4.38 10.45
CA ALA A 161 -15.44 4.06 10.28
C ALA A 161 -16.36 4.70 11.33
N TRP A 162 -15.82 5.14 12.48
CA TRP A 162 -16.59 5.86 13.47
C TRP A 162 -17.00 7.26 13.03
N ALA A 163 -16.30 7.88 12.07
CA ALA A 163 -16.65 9.20 11.55
C ALA A 163 -18.04 9.24 10.90
N LYS A 164 -18.52 8.09 10.40
CA LYS A 164 -19.84 7.93 9.76
C LYS A 164 -20.91 7.33 10.69
N LYS A 165 -20.68 7.29 12.01
CA LYS A 165 -21.65 6.74 12.98
C LYS A 165 -22.69 7.79 13.38
N ALA A 166 -23.89 7.34 13.74
CA ALA A 166 -24.93 8.24 14.26
C ALA A 166 -24.55 8.83 15.63
N ASP A 167 -23.90 8.01 16.47
CA ASP A 167 -23.45 8.42 17.81
C ASP A 167 -22.41 9.56 17.70
N PRO A 168 -22.68 10.75 18.27
CA PRO A 168 -21.77 11.89 18.22
C PRO A 168 -20.44 11.64 18.94
N ILE A 169 -20.44 10.84 20.01
CA ILE A 169 -19.23 10.50 20.77
C ILE A 169 -18.32 9.64 19.91
N LEU A 170 -18.85 8.59 19.28
CA LEU A 170 -18.05 7.76 18.37
C LEU A 170 -17.48 8.59 17.21
N ARG A 171 -18.28 9.50 16.63
CA ARG A 171 -17.78 10.40 15.58
C ARG A 171 -16.63 11.26 16.06
N ALA A 172 -16.74 11.88 17.24
CA ALA A 172 -15.67 12.68 17.82
C ALA A 172 -14.39 11.87 18.06
N LEU A 173 -14.54 10.60 18.47
CA LEU A 173 -13.43 9.70 18.72
C LEU A 173 -12.77 9.15 17.43
N ALA A 174 -13.39 9.27 16.26
CA ALA A 174 -12.81 8.78 15.01
C ALA A 174 -11.48 9.48 14.67
N LEU A 175 -10.47 8.71 14.27
CA LEU A 175 -9.22 9.26 13.75
C LEU A 175 -9.36 9.53 12.26
N SER A 176 -9.87 10.71 11.88
CA SER A 176 -10.14 11.07 10.48
C SER A 176 -8.87 11.22 9.65
N ASP A 177 -7.86 11.88 10.20
CA ASP A 177 -6.54 12.04 9.57
C ASP A 177 -5.48 11.21 10.31
N ASP A 178 -4.96 10.21 9.61
CA ASP A 178 -3.85 9.37 10.04
C ASP A 178 -2.72 9.34 9.00
N SER A 179 -2.71 10.32 8.07
CA SER A 179 -1.77 10.37 6.95
C SER A 179 -0.31 10.38 7.41
N HIS A 180 0.02 11.17 8.43
CA HIS A 180 1.36 11.22 9.04
C HIS A 180 1.75 9.88 9.69
N LEU A 181 0.80 9.20 10.33
CA LEU A 181 1.04 7.91 10.97
C LEU A 181 1.31 6.82 9.93
N ILE A 182 0.52 6.80 8.85
CA ILE A 182 0.69 5.88 7.73
C ILE A 182 2.02 6.16 7.03
N GLY A 183 2.28 7.41 6.66
CA GLY A 183 3.50 7.81 5.97
C GLY A 183 4.76 7.48 6.77
N GLY A 184 4.79 7.86 8.06
CA GLY A 184 5.90 7.53 8.96
C GLY A 184 6.09 6.02 9.11
N SER A 185 5.00 5.26 9.31
CA SER A 185 5.07 3.80 9.46
C SER A 185 5.59 3.13 8.18
N VAL A 186 5.11 3.53 7.00
CA VAL A 186 5.53 2.94 5.72
C VAL A 186 6.98 3.28 5.41
N ARG A 187 7.42 4.53 5.60
CA ARG A 187 8.82 4.92 5.38
C ARG A 187 9.77 4.14 6.28
N PHE A 188 9.49 4.10 7.59
CA PHE A 188 10.33 3.33 8.52
C PHE A 188 10.26 1.82 8.23
N PHE A 189 9.09 1.28 7.92
CA PHE A 189 8.96 -0.12 7.56
C PHE A 189 9.80 -0.49 6.33
N ARG A 190 9.79 0.35 5.29
CA ARG A 190 10.61 0.20 4.09
C ARG A 190 12.11 0.19 4.41
N SER A 191 12.56 1.09 5.28
CA SER A 191 13.97 1.11 5.70
C SER A 191 14.40 -0.11 6.53
N GLN A 192 13.47 -0.95 6.99
CA GLN A 192 13.76 -2.19 7.71
C GLN A 192 13.51 -3.45 6.86
N GLU A 193 13.26 -3.34 5.55
CA GLU A 193 12.91 -4.49 4.70
C GLU A 193 14.04 -5.53 4.61
N GLU A 194 15.30 -5.12 4.62
CA GLU A 194 16.43 -6.05 4.62
C GLU A 194 16.43 -6.94 5.86
N LEU A 195 16.06 -6.39 7.02
CA LEU A 195 15.96 -7.15 8.27
C LEU A 195 14.81 -8.17 8.24
N LEU A 196 13.76 -7.94 7.43
CA LEU A 196 12.71 -8.94 7.16
C LEU A 196 13.18 -10.07 6.24
N ARG A 197 14.22 -9.85 5.44
CA ARG A 197 14.86 -10.89 4.63
C ARG A 197 15.94 -11.63 5.42
N SER A 198 16.46 -11.03 6.50
CA SER A 198 17.42 -11.64 7.44
C SER A 198 16.77 -12.74 8.32
N PRO A 199 17.25 -14.00 8.28
CA PRO A 199 16.71 -15.08 9.09
C PRO A 199 16.78 -14.85 10.62
N LYS A 200 17.68 -13.96 11.08
CA LYS A 200 17.91 -13.71 12.50
C LYS A 200 16.86 -12.77 13.10
N GLU A 201 16.41 -11.79 12.35
CA GLU A 201 15.59 -10.68 12.85
C GLU A 201 14.13 -10.73 12.37
N ILE A 202 13.86 -11.54 11.35
CA ILE A 202 12.56 -11.70 10.71
C ILE A 202 11.37 -11.81 11.65
N LYS A 203 11.50 -12.55 12.76
CA LYS A 203 10.42 -12.76 13.74
C LYS A 203 10.11 -11.49 14.52
N GLU A 204 11.16 -10.79 14.95
CA GLU A 204 11.01 -9.55 15.71
C GLU A 204 10.42 -8.46 14.82
N VAL A 205 10.96 -8.28 13.62
CA VAL A 205 10.49 -7.26 12.67
C VAL A 205 9.07 -7.56 12.20
N SER A 206 8.73 -8.83 11.93
CA SER A 206 7.36 -9.23 11.57
C SER A 206 6.36 -8.91 12.68
N ARG A 207 6.72 -9.13 13.95
CA ARG A 207 5.82 -8.88 15.08
C ARG A 207 5.71 -7.41 15.45
N ASN A 208 6.80 -6.69 15.37
CA ASN A 208 6.88 -5.33 15.89
C ASN A 208 6.56 -4.29 14.81
N LEU A 209 6.74 -4.58 13.53
CA LEU A 209 6.45 -3.64 12.44
C LEU A 209 5.31 -4.13 11.54
N LEU A 210 5.46 -5.29 10.92
CA LEU A 210 4.50 -5.80 9.92
C LEU A 210 3.11 -6.03 10.53
N LEU A 211 3.04 -6.68 11.69
CA LEU A 211 1.78 -7.02 12.34
C LEU A 211 0.97 -5.77 12.78
N PRO A 212 1.56 -4.74 13.42
CA PRO A 212 0.84 -3.50 13.71
C PRO A 212 0.25 -2.82 12.47
N ILE A 213 1.02 -2.72 11.38
CA ILE A 213 0.55 -2.13 10.12
C ILE A 213 -0.60 -2.97 9.54
N ALA A 214 -0.44 -4.29 9.47
CA ALA A 214 -1.47 -5.21 8.98
C ALA A 214 -2.77 -5.14 9.81
N ARG A 215 -2.67 -4.97 11.14
CA ARG A 215 -3.83 -4.76 12.01
C ARG A 215 -4.49 -3.42 11.73
N GLY A 216 -3.73 -2.34 11.59
CA GLY A 216 -4.24 -1.01 11.23
C GLY A 216 -5.05 -1.05 9.93
N LEU A 217 -4.52 -1.72 8.90
CA LEU A 217 -5.22 -1.98 7.63
C LEU A 217 -6.50 -2.80 7.84
N CYS A 218 -6.44 -3.92 8.57
CA CYS A 218 -7.63 -4.75 8.83
C CYS A 218 -8.75 -4.00 9.56
N GLY A 219 -8.39 -3.08 10.47
CA GLY A 219 -9.33 -2.25 11.22
C GLY A 219 -9.99 -1.17 10.38
N ASN A 220 -9.29 -0.66 9.36
CA ASN A 220 -9.69 0.53 8.60
C ASN A 220 -9.87 0.30 7.11
N TRP A 221 -9.95 -0.96 6.64
CA TRP A 221 -9.78 -1.28 5.22
C TRP A 221 -10.67 -0.51 4.25
N ARG A 222 -11.93 -0.26 4.61
CA ARG A 222 -12.87 0.54 3.80
C ARG A 222 -12.35 1.94 3.46
N PHE A 223 -11.53 2.50 4.35
CA PHE A 223 -10.91 3.82 4.24
C PHE A 223 -9.38 3.71 4.26
N GLY A 224 -8.84 2.50 4.07
CA GLY A 224 -7.43 2.19 4.27
C GLY A 224 -6.59 2.62 3.08
N ASN A 225 -5.37 3.06 3.33
CA ASN A 225 -4.48 3.52 2.27
C ASN A 225 -4.01 2.34 1.40
N ARG A 226 -4.21 2.42 0.08
CA ARG A 226 -3.84 1.36 -0.87
C ARG A 226 -2.33 1.15 -0.96
N ARG A 227 -1.53 2.23 -0.84
CA ARG A 227 -0.06 2.17 -0.88
C ARG A 227 0.51 1.51 0.36
N GLU A 228 -0.06 1.81 1.52
CA GLU A 228 0.28 1.12 2.77
C GLU A 228 0.03 -0.39 2.65
N ALA A 229 -1.14 -0.78 2.12
CA ALA A 229 -1.42 -2.18 1.85
C ALA A 229 -0.44 -2.76 0.82
N GLY A 230 -0.08 -2.01 -0.22
CA GLY A 230 0.91 -2.42 -1.21
C GLY A 230 2.27 -2.74 -0.60
N ALA A 231 2.75 -1.92 0.35
CA ALA A 231 4.00 -2.16 1.07
C ALA A 231 3.94 -3.44 1.91
N VAL A 232 2.84 -3.67 2.64
CA VAL A 232 2.65 -4.90 3.44
C VAL A 232 2.54 -6.14 2.54
N LEU A 233 1.83 -6.04 1.42
CA LEU A 233 1.62 -7.13 0.46
C LEU A 233 2.92 -7.58 -0.23
N ASN A 234 3.95 -6.72 -0.26
CA ASN A 234 5.26 -7.07 -0.80
C ASN A 234 5.90 -8.26 -0.06
N HIS A 235 5.54 -8.44 1.21
CA HIS A 235 6.07 -9.48 2.09
C HIS A 235 5.27 -10.78 2.08
N ILE A 236 4.34 -10.96 1.13
CA ILE A 236 3.66 -12.25 0.95
C ILE A 236 4.63 -13.37 0.56
N THR A 237 5.75 -13.00 -0.07
CA THR A 237 6.89 -13.85 -0.46
C THR A 237 8.20 -13.26 0.07
N GLY A 238 9.25 -14.08 0.17
CA GLY A 238 10.61 -13.60 0.48
C GLY A 238 10.91 -13.21 1.94
N SER A 239 9.89 -12.97 2.78
CA SER A 239 10.07 -12.56 4.19
C SER A 239 9.72 -13.65 5.21
N GLY A 240 9.93 -14.91 4.81
CA GLY A 240 9.74 -16.10 5.64
C GLY A 240 8.31 -16.36 6.12
N ALA A 241 8.16 -17.41 6.94
CA ALA A 241 6.86 -17.99 7.24
C ALA A 241 5.95 -17.06 8.07
N GLU A 242 6.50 -16.40 9.10
CA GLU A 242 5.70 -15.54 9.98
C GLU A 242 5.15 -14.31 9.25
N ALA A 243 5.97 -13.65 8.41
CA ALA A 243 5.48 -12.55 7.58
C ALA A 243 4.43 -13.02 6.57
N SER A 244 4.69 -14.13 5.89
CA SER A 244 3.76 -14.70 4.91
C SER A 244 2.42 -15.08 5.54
N ASP A 245 2.42 -15.60 6.78
CA ASP A 245 1.21 -15.93 7.54
C ASP A 245 0.43 -14.67 7.94
N ILE A 246 1.12 -13.62 8.39
CA ILE A 246 0.51 -12.32 8.72
C ILE A 246 -0.15 -11.73 7.47
N VAL A 247 0.58 -11.62 6.36
CA VAL A 247 0.11 -11.04 5.11
C VAL A 247 -1.04 -11.88 4.53
N SER A 248 -0.92 -13.21 4.53
CA SER A 248 -1.99 -14.09 4.05
C SER A 248 -3.26 -13.97 4.88
N SER A 249 -3.14 -13.84 6.20
CA SER A 249 -4.28 -13.65 7.11
C SER A 249 -4.93 -12.28 6.89
N MET A 250 -4.11 -11.24 6.71
CA MET A 250 -4.57 -9.91 6.34
C MET A 250 -5.32 -9.95 5.01
N SER A 251 -4.72 -10.44 3.92
CA SER A 251 -5.34 -10.48 2.59
C SER A 251 -6.68 -11.23 2.60
N LYS A 252 -6.80 -12.32 3.36
CA LYS A 252 -8.08 -13.04 3.54
C LYS A 252 -9.15 -12.15 4.17
N HIS A 253 -8.78 -11.37 5.20
CA HIS A 253 -9.68 -10.42 5.85
C HIS A 253 -10.04 -9.25 4.94
N LEU A 254 -9.05 -8.63 4.29
CA LEU A 254 -9.27 -7.50 3.37
C LEU A 254 -10.19 -7.89 2.21
N LYS A 255 -9.99 -9.09 1.63
CA LYS A 255 -10.86 -9.65 0.59
C LYS A 255 -12.31 -9.75 1.04
N LYS A 256 -12.54 -10.26 2.26
CA LYS A 256 -13.89 -10.40 2.82
C LYS A 256 -14.58 -9.04 3.03
N VAL A 257 -13.81 -7.99 3.28
CA VAL A 257 -14.34 -6.65 3.60
C VAL A 257 -14.58 -5.83 2.34
N GLU A 258 -13.56 -5.64 1.50
CA GLU A 258 -13.64 -4.91 0.22
C GLU A 258 -12.70 -5.56 -0.81
N PRO A 259 -13.19 -6.53 -1.61
CA PRO A 259 -12.37 -7.34 -2.52
C PRO A 259 -11.82 -6.55 -3.71
N VAL A 260 -12.57 -5.56 -4.22
CA VAL A 260 -12.13 -4.68 -5.30
C VAL A 260 -10.94 -3.83 -4.84
N ARG A 261 -11.04 -3.24 -3.64
CA ARG A 261 -9.94 -2.47 -3.05
C ARG A 261 -8.69 -3.31 -2.85
N LEU A 262 -8.84 -4.61 -2.57
CA LEU A 262 -7.70 -5.52 -2.46
C LEU A 262 -6.99 -5.71 -3.80
N LEU A 263 -7.72 -5.80 -4.92
CA LEU A 263 -7.11 -5.82 -6.24
C LEU A 263 -6.34 -4.53 -6.55
N GLU A 264 -6.88 -3.38 -6.17
CA GLU A 264 -6.17 -2.11 -6.35
C GLU A 264 -4.87 -2.09 -5.55
N ALA A 265 -4.88 -2.60 -4.31
CA ALA A 265 -3.66 -2.73 -3.52
C ALA A 265 -2.69 -3.79 -4.06
N HIS A 266 -3.19 -4.87 -4.69
CA HIS A 266 -2.33 -5.78 -5.44
C HIS A 266 -1.63 -5.05 -6.58
N MET A 267 -2.35 -4.23 -7.35
CA MET A 267 -1.78 -3.47 -8.47
C MET A 267 -0.71 -2.49 -7.97
N ALA A 268 -1.01 -1.74 -6.90
CA ALA A 268 -0.04 -0.85 -6.28
C ALA A 268 1.22 -1.59 -5.79
N SER A 269 1.06 -2.78 -5.20
CA SER A 269 2.16 -3.62 -4.72
C SER A 269 3.07 -4.07 -5.87
N ILE A 270 2.49 -4.65 -6.94
CA ILE A 270 3.28 -5.19 -8.05
C ILE A 270 3.87 -4.11 -8.96
N ARG A 271 3.20 -2.94 -9.09
CA ARG A 271 3.75 -1.80 -9.84
C ARG A 271 4.97 -1.23 -9.15
N GLN A 272 4.86 -0.95 -7.84
CA GLN A 272 6.00 -0.47 -7.07
C GLN A 272 7.17 -1.45 -7.16
N ALA A 273 6.93 -2.75 -6.93
CA ALA A 273 8.00 -3.74 -6.99
C ALA A 273 8.65 -3.83 -8.38
N PHE A 274 7.86 -3.63 -9.46
CA PHE A 274 8.36 -3.59 -10.82
C PHE A 274 9.16 -2.32 -11.12
N GLU A 275 8.68 -1.16 -10.67
CA GLU A 275 9.39 0.12 -10.80
C GLU A 275 10.71 0.08 -10.02
N ASP A 276 10.71 -0.39 -8.77
CA ASP A 276 11.92 -0.57 -7.97
C ASP A 276 12.94 -1.51 -8.65
N TRP A 277 12.44 -2.56 -9.33
CA TRP A 277 13.29 -3.46 -10.11
C TRP A 277 13.88 -2.77 -11.35
N ALA A 278 13.06 -2.06 -12.12
CA ALA A 278 13.48 -1.33 -13.30
C ALA A 278 14.50 -0.22 -12.96
N GLU A 279 14.30 0.49 -11.85
CA GLU A 279 15.24 1.50 -11.34
C GLU A 279 16.57 0.90 -10.83
N SER A 280 16.59 -0.40 -10.52
CA SER A 280 17.76 -1.12 -10.02
C SER A 280 18.56 -1.85 -11.11
N GLU A 281 18.35 -1.50 -12.37
CA GLU A 281 19.07 -2.08 -13.50
C GLU A 281 20.59 -1.86 -13.37
N PRO A 282 21.40 -2.94 -13.48
CA PRO A 282 22.86 -2.83 -13.39
C PRO A 282 23.42 -1.95 -14.51
N GLN A 283 24.42 -1.14 -14.18
CA GLN A 283 25.07 -0.27 -15.16
C GLN A 283 26.23 -1.02 -15.83
N GLU A 284 26.24 -1.03 -17.16
CA GLU A 284 27.38 -1.59 -17.90
C GLU A 284 28.68 -0.84 -17.53
N PRO A 285 29.82 -1.55 -17.39
CA PRO A 285 31.10 -0.91 -17.15
C PRO A 285 31.41 0.15 -18.21
N GLU A 286 31.69 1.39 -17.79
CA GLU A 286 31.96 2.50 -18.71
C GLU A 286 33.31 2.36 -19.46
N SER A 287 34.23 1.53 -18.94
CA SER A 287 35.54 1.32 -19.53
C SER A 287 35.45 0.58 -20.86
N GLU A 288 36.11 1.09 -21.91
CA GLU A 288 36.26 0.36 -23.18
C GLU A 288 36.99 -0.98 -23.01
N ASN A 289 37.77 -1.12 -21.93
CA ASN A 289 38.44 -2.37 -21.55
C ASN A 289 38.21 -2.60 -20.05
N PRO A 290 37.04 -3.11 -19.65
CA PRO A 290 36.75 -3.37 -18.26
C PRO A 290 37.68 -4.47 -17.74
N SER A 291 38.10 -4.32 -16.49
CA SER A 291 38.86 -5.33 -15.77
C SER A 291 38.01 -6.59 -15.55
N GLU A 292 38.68 -7.71 -15.27
CA GLU A 292 38.00 -8.98 -14.95
C GLU A 292 37.10 -8.83 -13.70
N GLU A 293 37.50 -7.99 -12.74
CA GLU A 293 36.73 -7.67 -11.54
C GLU A 293 35.46 -6.86 -11.88
N GLU A 294 35.56 -5.81 -12.71
CA GLU A 294 34.39 -5.03 -13.16
C GLU A 294 33.39 -5.87 -13.96
N ILE A 295 33.87 -6.86 -14.75
CA ILE A 295 33.00 -7.78 -15.47
C ILE A 295 32.31 -8.75 -14.49
N GLU A 296 33.05 -9.30 -13.52
CA GLU A 296 32.50 -10.22 -12.53
C GLU A 296 31.43 -9.54 -11.65
N ASP A 297 31.67 -8.30 -11.22
CA ASP A 297 30.71 -7.51 -10.45
C ASP A 297 29.42 -7.25 -11.26
N PHE A 298 29.55 -6.85 -12.54
CA PHE A 298 28.39 -6.64 -13.41
C PHE A 298 27.58 -7.93 -13.64
N GLU A 299 28.25 -9.07 -13.86
CA GLU A 299 27.58 -10.37 -14.02
C GLU A 299 26.83 -10.79 -12.73
N GLU A 300 27.39 -10.50 -11.55
CA GLU A 300 26.72 -10.76 -10.27
C GLU A 300 25.49 -9.85 -10.10
N GLU A 301 25.59 -8.57 -10.43
CA GLU A 301 24.48 -7.62 -10.39
C GLU A 301 23.37 -7.97 -11.38
N GLU A 302 23.70 -8.33 -12.64
CA GLU A 302 22.75 -8.79 -13.67
C GLU A 302 21.99 -10.02 -13.20
N LYS A 303 22.72 -11.00 -12.64
CA LYS A 303 22.09 -12.19 -12.07
C LYS A 303 21.15 -11.84 -10.91
N ALA A 304 21.59 -10.97 -9.99
CA ALA A 304 20.75 -10.53 -8.87
C ALA A 304 19.50 -9.78 -9.35
N HIS A 305 19.61 -8.97 -10.40
CA HIS A 305 18.49 -8.26 -11.02
C HIS A 305 17.46 -9.21 -11.64
N LEU A 306 17.91 -10.24 -12.35
CA LEU A 306 17.04 -11.29 -12.88
C LEU A 306 16.34 -12.08 -11.76
N GLU A 307 17.05 -12.43 -10.70
CA GLU A 307 16.48 -13.11 -9.53
C GLU A 307 15.42 -12.24 -8.83
N ARG A 308 15.63 -10.91 -8.75
CA ARG A 308 14.62 -9.97 -8.24
C ARG A 308 13.35 -9.99 -9.08
N PHE A 309 13.46 -10.03 -10.40
CA PHE A 309 12.29 -10.13 -11.28
C PHE A 309 11.48 -11.41 -11.03
N ASP A 310 12.17 -12.55 -10.87
CA ASP A 310 11.53 -13.83 -10.55
C ASP A 310 10.77 -13.77 -9.21
N LEU A 311 11.29 -13.03 -8.22
CA LEU A 311 10.58 -12.81 -6.96
C LEU A 311 9.29 -12.01 -7.16
N ILE A 312 9.25 -11.02 -8.05
CA ILE A 312 8.03 -10.27 -8.40
C ILE A 312 7.00 -11.18 -9.07
N GLU A 313 7.43 -12.07 -9.97
CA GLU A 313 6.53 -13.06 -10.58
C GLU A 313 5.95 -14.03 -9.53
N GLN A 314 6.77 -14.45 -8.56
CA GLN A 314 6.33 -15.30 -7.45
C GLN A 314 5.35 -14.57 -6.52
N GLN A 315 5.62 -13.30 -6.21
CA GLN A 315 4.74 -12.43 -5.45
C GLN A 315 3.39 -12.31 -6.15
N ALA A 316 3.35 -11.94 -7.43
CA ALA A 316 2.11 -11.82 -8.21
C ALA A 316 1.32 -13.13 -8.26
N LYS A 317 2.01 -14.27 -8.38
CA LYS A 317 1.38 -15.60 -8.29
C LYS A 317 0.72 -15.84 -6.92
N ARG A 318 1.37 -15.46 -5.81
CA ARG A 318 0.81 -15.59 -4.46
C ARG A 318 -0.35 -14.62 -4.22
N LEU A 319 -0.23 -13.38 -4.67
CA LEU A 319 -1.29 -12.38 -4.63
C LEU A 319 -2.52 -12.85 -5.41
N SER A 320 -2.34 -13.33 -6.65
CA SER A 320 -3.41 -13.94 -7.45
C SER A 320 -4.08 -15.13 -6.74
N ALA A 321 -3.29 -16.00 -6.09
CA ALA A 321 -3.82 -17.12 -5.32
C ALA A 321 -4.60 -16.69 -4.04
N SER A 322 -4.30 -15.52 -3.47
CA SER A 322 -5.03 -15.00 -2.30
C SER A 322 -6.49 -14.65 -2.61
N LEU A 323 -6.81 -14.39 -3.89
CA LEU A 323 -8.19 -14.21 -4.36
C LEU A 323 -9.02 -15.49 -4.19
N GLY A 324 -8.38 -16.66 -4.14
CA GLY A 324 -8.97 -17.96 -3.82
C GLY A 324 -8.48 -19.05 -4.77
N VAL A 325 -9.19 -20.18 -4.78
CA VAL A 325 -8.99 -21.24 -5.78
C VAL A 325 -10.36 -21.58 -6.38
N GLY A 326 -10.47 -21.61 -7.71
CA GLY A 326 -11.68 -22.06 -8.39
C GLY A 326 -12.48 -20.93 -9.04
N LYS A 327 -13.75 -20.77 -8.64
CA LYS A 327 -14.65 -19.73 -9.17
C LYS A 327 -14.66 -18.55 -8.21
N LEU A 328 -14.57 -17.34 -8.75
CA LEU A 328 -14.82 -16.12 -7.97
C LEU A 328 -16.31 -16.09 -7.62
N SER A 329 -16.63 -16.27 -6.34
CA SER A 329 -18.02 -16.30 -5.86
C SER A 329 -18.66 -14.92 -5.84
N GLU A 330 -17.84 -13.87 -5.77
CA GLU A 330 -18.29 -12.49 -5.67
C GLU A 330 -18.54 -11.89 -7.05
N LYS A 331 -19.78 -11.45 -7.29
CA LYS A 331 -20.20 -10.89 -8.58
C LYS A 331 -19.44 -9.62 -8.96
N THR A 332 -19.03 -8.82 -7.98
CA THR A 332 -18.30 -7.56 -8.17
C THR A 332 -16.83 -7.76 -8.48
N LEU A 333 -16.23 -8.84 -7.97
CA LEU A 333 -14.79 -9.09 -8.11
C LEU A 333 -14.40 -9.47 -9.54
N LYS A 334 -15.28 -10.14 -10.28
CA LYS A 334 -14.98 -10.57 -11.64
C LYS A 334 -14.83 -9.40 -12.63
N PRO A 335 -15.78 -8.45 -12.76
CA PRO A 335 -15.58 -7.24 -13.56
C PRO A 335 -14.38 -6.41 -13.10
N ALA A 336 -14.19 -6.28 -11.78
CA ALA A 336 -13.03 -5.57 -11.23
C ALA A 336 -11.70 -6.23 -11.62
N LEU A 337 -11.65 -7.55 -11.74
CA LEU A 337 -10.46 -8.27 -12.15
C LEU A 337 -10.15 -8.09 -13.64
N LEU A 338 -11.17 -8.04 -14.50
CA LEU A 338 -10.97 -7.65 -15.89
C LEU A 338 -10.41 -6.22 -15.96
N GLY A 339 -11.00 -5.27 -15.24
CA GLY A 339 -10.50 -3.89 -15.13
C GLY A 339 -9.06 -3.82 -14.63
N PHE A 340 -8.72 -4.59 -13.59
CA PHE A 340 -7.36 -4.74 -13.07
C PHE A 340 -6.38 -5.19 -14.15
N VAL A 341 -6.72 -6.20 -14.96
CA VAL A 341 -5.83 -6.69 -16.02
C VAL A 341 -5.74 -5.68 -17.16
N ARG A 342 -6.83 -5.04 -17.58
CA ARG A 342 -6.80 -3.99 -18.61
C ARG A 342 -5.92 -2.81 -18.19
N GLU A 343 -6.02 -2.39 -16.93
CA GLU A 343 -5.19 -1.32 -16.37
C GLU A 343 -3.71 -1.74 -16.24
N GLY A 344 -3.44 -3.02 -15.98
CA GLY A 344 -2.08 -3.58 -16.04
C GLY A 344 -1.51 -3.60 -17.46
N VAL A 345 -2.33 -3.93 -18.46
CA VAL A 345 -1.95 -3.86 -19.89
C VAL A 345 -1.67 -2.40 -20.26
N ARG A 346 -2.55 -1.47 -19.91
CA ARG A 346 -2.33 -0.02 -20.16
C ARG A 346 -0.99 0.46 -19.60
N PHE A 347 -0.66 0.06 -18.36
CA PHE A 347 0.62 0.39 -17.74
C PHE A 347 1.82 -0.22 -18.48
N ALA A 348 1.73 -1.49 -18.90
CA ALA A 348 2.83 -2.17 -19.60
C ALA A 348 3.18 -1.55 -20.97
N PHE A 349 2.21 -0.89 -21.62
CA PHE A 349 2.40 -0.18 -22.89
C PHE A 349 2.64 1.33 -22.72
N SER A 350 2.62 1.84 -21.49
CA SER A 350 2.79 3.27 -21.20
C SER A 350 4.27 3.65 -21.18
N THR A 351 4.62 4.74 -21.87
CA THR A 351 5.93 5.40 -21.79
C THR A 351 5.97 6.55 -20.77
N ASP A 352 4.80 7.02 -20.32
CA ASP A 352 4.69 8.12 -19.35
C ASP A 352 5.37 7.79 -18.01
N ASP A 353 6.24 8.67 -17.51
CA ASP A 353 6.71 8.63 -16.13
C ASP A 353 5.63 9.23 -15.20
N PRO A 354 5.08 8.48 -14.22
CA PRO A 354 4.13 9.01 -13.26
C PRO A 354 4.67 10.18 -12.42
N ASN A 355 6.00 10.34 -12.33
CA ASN A 355 6.65 11.41 -11.59
C ASN A 355 6.99 12.64 -12.46
N GLY A 356 6.61 12.62 -13.75
CA GLY A 356 6.85 13.73 -14.68
C GLY A 356 8.31 13.86 -15.13
N GLY A 357 9.12 12.80 -15.00
CA GLY A 357 10.43 12.71 -15.60
C GLY A 357 10.39 12.50 -17.12
N GLU A 358 11.56 12.18 -17.67
CA GLU A 358 11.69 11.91 -19.11
C GLU A 358 10.88 10.66 -19.49
N PRO A 359 10.18 10.66 -20.64
CA PRO A 359 9.46 9.47 -21.11
C PRO A 359 10.38 8.26 -21.18
N LEU A 360 9.89 7.11 -20.69
CA LEU A 360 10.61 5.85 -20.82
C LEU A 360 10.67 5.42 -22.28
N PHE A 361 11.73 4.68 -22.63
CA PHE A 361 11.86 4.06 -23.95
C PHE A 361 10.66 3.15 -24.26
N LEU A 362 10.30 3.10 -25.54
CA LEU A 362 9.22 2.27 -26.02
C LEU A 362 9.50 0.80 -25.67
N GLY A 363 8.55 0.16 -24.99
CA GLY A 363 8.66 -1.24 -24.61
C GLY A 363 9.25 -1.51 -23.22
N ALA A 364 9.84 -0.52 -22.54
CA ALA A 364 10.52 -0.70 -21.25
C ALA A 364 9.65 -1.36 -20.15
N ARG A 365 8.32 -1.21 -20.22
CA ARG A 365 7.38 -1.81 -19.26
C ARG A 365 6.73 -3.12 -19.72
N LEU A 366 7.02 -3.62 -20.92
CA LEU A 366 6.46 -4.88 -21.42
C LEU A 366 6.78 -6.10 -20.54
N PRO A 367 7.92 -6.21 -19.86
CA PRO A 367 8.16 -7.31 -18.92
C PRO A 367 7.09 -7.42 -17.83
N PHE A 368 6.42 -6.32 -17.45
CA PHE A 368 5.31 -6.31 -16.50
C PHE A 368 4.15 -7.25 -16.92
N LEU A 369 3.98 -7.52 -18.22
CA LEU A 369 3.01 -8.49 -18.71
C LEU A 369 3.26 -9.91 -18.17
N ARG A 370 4.52 -10.30 -17.90
CA ARG A 370 4.83 -11.59 -17.25
C ARG A 370 4.26 -11.66 -15.83
N VAL A 371 4.36 -10.57 -15.08
CA VAL A 371 3.77 -10.42 -13.74
C VAL A 371 2.24 -10.48 -13.82
N LEU A 372 1.66 -9.76 -14.77
CA LEU A 372 0.21 -9.70 -14.98
C LEU A 372 -0.38 -11.04 -15.43
N SER A 373 0.38 -11.85 -16.18
CA SER A 373 -0.03 -13.18 -16.66
C SER A 373 -0.50 -14.11 -15.54
N LYS A 374 -0.01 -13.90 -14.30
CA LYS A 374 -0.39 -14.71 -13.13
C LYS A 374 -1.86 -14.54 -12.73
N TYR A 375 -2.54 -13.50 -13.21
CA TYR A 375 -3.95 -13.23 -12.97
C TYR A 375 -4.89 -13.77 -14.08
N LEU A 376 -4.37 -14.11 -15.26
CA LEU A 376 -5.19 -14.51 -16.42
C LEU A 376 -5.95 -15.83 -16.21
N ASN A 377 -5.50 -16.67 -15.28
CA ASN A 377 -6.21 -17.90 -14.90
C ASN A 377 -7.66 -17.66 -14.44
N TRP A 378 -7.95 -16.45 -13.97
CA TRP A 378 -9.28 -16.04 -13.53
C TRP A 378 -10.16 -15.55 -14.68
N ILE A 379 -9.57 -14.94 -15.71
CA ILE A 379 -10.27 -14.35 -16.85
C ILE A 379 -10.59 -15.42 -17.90
N ARG A 380 -9.66 -16.33 -18.19
CA ARG A 380 -9.74 -17.32 -19.28
C ARG A 380 -10.95 -18.27 -19.27
N LYS A 381 -11.75 -18.26 -18.20
CA LYS A 381 -12.96 -19.08 -18.05
C LYS A 381 -14.18 -18.45 -18.68
N ASP A 382 -14.15 -17.14 -18.92
CA ASP A 382 -15.23 -16.40 -19.54
C ASP A 382 -14.81 -15.95 -20.94
N LYS A 383 -15.62 -16.28 -21.94
CA LYS A 383 -15.31 -15.96 -23.34
C LYS A 383 -15.47 -14.47 -23.63
N ASP A 384 -16.43 -13.81 -22.97
CA ASP A 384 -16.72 -12.40 -23.19
C ASP A 384 -15.60 -11.55 -22.60
N ASP A 385 -15.14 -11.89 -21.38
CA ASP A 385 -13.99 -11.20 -20.76
C ASP A 385 -12.69 -11.42 -21.55
N VAL A 386 -12.48 -12.64 -22.09
CA VAL A 386 -11.32 -12.93 -22.96
C VAL A 386 -11.38 -12.13 -24.25
N ALA A 387 -12.55 -12.05 -24.90
CA ALA A 387 -12.73 -11.28 -26.13
C ALA A 387 -12.49 -9.78 -25.89
N ALA A 388 -13.01 -9.24 -24.78
CA ALA A 388 -12.78 -7.86 -24.39
C ALA A 388 -11.28 -7.58 -24.17
N LEU A 389 -10.61 -8.41 -23.35
CA LEU A 389 -9.17 -8.27 -23.10
C LEU A 389 -8.34 -8.44 -24.39
N GLN A 390 -8.73 -9.36 -25.28
CA GLN A 390 -8.06 -9.56 -26.56
C GLN A 390 -8.18 -8.33 -27.45
N ALA A 391 -9.36 -7.70 -27.51
CA ALA A 391 -9.56 -6.48 -28.28
C ALA A 391 -8.67 -5.34 -27.77
N ASP A 392 -8.67 -5.08 -26.46
CA ASP A 392 -7.83 -4.04 -25.85
C ASP A 392 -6.33 -4.30 -26.06
N PHE A 393 -5.91 -5.57 -25.90
CA PHE A 393 -4.51 -5.95 -26.07
C PHE A 393 -4.06 -5.83 -27.53
N ASN A 394 -4.93 -6.19 -28.49
CA ASN A 394 -4.67 -6.00 -29.91
C ASN A 394 -4.54 -4.53 -30.28
N GLU A 395 -5.41 -3.66 -29.74
CA GLU A 395 -5.32 -2.21 -29.93
C GLU A 395 -3.96 -1.68 -29.46
N LYS A 396 -3.55 -2.02 -28.23
CA LYS A 396 -2.24 -1.60 -27.69
C LYS A 396 -1.04 -2.19 -28.41
N GLU A 397 -1.13 -3.44 -28.87
CA GLU A 397 -0.08 -4.02 -29.71
C GLU A 397 -0.01 -3.38 -31.10
N ALA A 398 -1.15 -2.98 -31.68
CA ALA A 398 -1.16 -2.26 -32.95
C ALA A 398 -0.55 -0.85 -32.80
N GLU A 399 -0.91 -0.12 -31.73
CA GLU A 399 -0.27 1.17 -31.38
C GLU A 399 1.25 1.01 -31.28
N LEU A 400 1.72 0.03 -30.50
CA LEU A 400 3.15 -0.25 -30.33
C LEU A 400 3.86 -0.55 -31.66
N ARG A 401 3.26 -1.38 -32.52
CA ARG A 401 3.85 -1.81 -33.80
C ARG A 401 3.88 -0.71 -34.86
N ASN A 402 2.98 0.25 -34.78
CA ASN A 402 2.90 1.39 -35.69
C ASN A 402 3.78 2.57 -35.25
N ASP A 403 4.34 2.50 -34.04
CA ASP A 403 5.27 3.50 -33.53
C ASP A 403 6.57 3.51 -34.36
N SER A 404 7.15 4.70 -34.58
CA SER A 404 8.40 4.83 -35.35
C SER A 404 9.57 4.12 -34.69
N ASP A 405 9.53 4.00 -33.37
CA ASP A 405 10.61 3.49 -32.56
C ASP A 405 10.42 1.99 -32.25
N PHE A 406 9.41 1.34 -32.86
CA PHE A 406 9.14 -0.09 -32.68
C PHE A 406 10.35 -0.98 -32.99
N GLY A 407 11.21 -0.55 -33.93
CA GLY A 407 12.44 -1.25 -34.27
C GLY A 407 13.47 -1.32 -33.14
N GLU A 408 13.33 -0.47 -32.11
CA GLU A 408 14.21 -0.41 -30.94
C GLU A 408 13.70 -1.30 -29.78
N VAL A 409 12.48 -1.83 -29.87
CA VAL A 409 11.90 -2.68 -28.83
C VAL A 409 12.67 -4.01 -28.75
N MET A 410 13.10 -4.37 -27.54
CA MET A 410 13.94 -5.54 -27.32
C MET A 410 13.18 -6.86 -27.57
N ALA A 411 13.90 -7.87 -28.06
CA ALA A 411 13.30 -9.17 -28.38
C ALA A 411 12.69 -9.88 -27.15
N ASP A 412 13.29 -9.70 -25.97
CA ASP A 412 12.78 -10.27 -24.72
C ASP A 412 11.51 -9.57 -24.22
N ASP A 413 11.33 -8.28 -24.54
CA ASP A 413 10.11 -7.53 -24.27
C ASP A 413 8.95 -8.02 -25.16
N LEU A 414 9.22 -8.23 -26.45
CA LEU A 414 8.27 -8.86 -27.37
C LEU A 414 7.91 -10.29 -26.95
N LYS A 415 8.86 -11.02 -26.34
CA LYS A 415 8.61 -12.35 -25.78
C LYS A 415 7.67 -12.27 -24.57
N ALA A 416 7.72 -11.23 -23.75
CA ALA A 416 6.76 -11.01 -22.67
C ALA A 416 5.32 -10.89 -23.19
N MET A 417 5.12 -10.22 -24.33
CA MET A 417 3.82 -10.14 -25.01
C MET A 417 3.32 -11.52 -25.47
N SER A 418 4.20 -12.31 -26.10
CA SER A 418 3.88 -13.68 -26.53
C SER A 418 3.49 -14.58 -25.35
N ILE A 419 4.22 -14.50 -24.23
CA ILE A 419 3.90 -15.22 -22.99
C ILE A 419 2.53 -14.80 -22.46
N PHE A 420 2.22 -13.51 -22.46
CA PHE A 420 0.92 -12.99 -22.00
C PHE A 420 -0.23 -13.48 -22.89
N ARG A 421 -0.09 -13.38 -24.22
CA ARG A 421 -1.08 -13.90 -25.18
C ARG A 421 -1.35 -15.39 -24.96
N HIS A 422 -0.28 -16.18 -24.81
CA HIS A 422 -0.40 -17.62 -24.56
C HIS A 422 -1.10 -17.91 -23.23
N ALA A 423 -0.74 -17.20 -22.15
CA ALA A 423 -1.34 -17.38 -20.83
C ALA A 423 -2.83 -16.99 -20.80
N GLY A 424 -3.24 -15.99 -21.61
CA GLY A 424 -4.62 -15.50 -21.71
C GLY A 424 -5.49 -16.19 -22.74
N ASN A 425 -4.93 -17.06 -23.59
CA ASN A 425 -5.58 -17.59 -24.79
C ASN A 425 -6.09 -16.48 -25.74
N LEU A 426 -5.32 -15.40 -25.90
CA LEU A 426 -5.72 -14.23 -26.70
C LEU A 426 -5.50 -14.40 -28.21
N GLY A 427 -5.11 -15.60 -28.66
CA GLY A 427 -4.79 -15.87 -30.06
C GLY A 427 -3.53 -15.14 -30.56
N THR A 428 -3.24 -15.32 -31.85
CA THR A 428 -2.17 -14.60 -32.55
C THR A 428 -2.66 -13.20 -32.96
N PHE A 429 -1.74 -12.24 -32.95
CA PHE A 429 -1.99 -10.93 -33.52
C PHE A 429 -2.03 -11.04 -35.05
N PHE A 430 -3.08 -10.53 -35.68
CA PHE A 430 -3.18 -10.41 -37.14
C PHE A 430 -3.22 -8.92 -37.45
N VAL A 431 -2.24 -8.45 -38.22
CA VAL A 431 -2.36 -7.16 -38.89
C VAL A 431 -3.33 -7.40 -40.02
N GLU A 432 -4.50 -6.75 -39.99
CA GLU A 432 -5.33 -6.67 -41.18
C GLU A 432 -4.53 -5.83 -42.18
N ASP A 433 -3.87 -6.50 -43.13
CA ASP A 433 -3.25 -5.84 -44.27
C ASP A 433 -4.38 -5.16 -45.06
N ASP A 434 -4.64 -3.90 -44.73
CA ASP A 434 -5.71 -3.07 -45.32
C ASP A 434 -5.47 -2.76 -46.82
N ASP A 435 -4.43 -3.36 -47.40
CA ASP A 435 -3.99 -3.20 -48.79
C ASP A 435 -4.82 -3.98 -49.82
N GLU A 436 -5.79 -4.82 -49.41
CA GLU A 436 -6.62 -5.59 -50.37
C GLU A 436 -7.87 -4.85 -50.91
N LYS A 437 -8.08 -3.56 -50.61
CA LYS A 437 -9.22 -2.79 -51.18
C LYS A 437 -8.91 -1.91 -52.40
N THR A 438 -7.72 -2.01 -52.98
CA THR A 438 -7.36 -1.26 -54.20
C THR A 438 -6.77 -2.14 -55.29
N LYS A 439 -7.50 -3.17 -55.75
CA LYS A 439 -7.17 -3.87 -57.01
C LYS A 439 -8.36 -4.68 -57.58
N ASP A 440 -9.36 -3.96 -58.06
CA ASP A 440 -10.11 -4.39 -59.24
C ASP A 440 -9.64 -3.52 -60.42
N GLU A 441 -8.65 -4.02 -61.17
CA GLU A 441 -8.68 -4.11 -62.63
C GLU A 441 -7.33 -4.65 -63.14
N GLU A 442 -7.41 -5.90 -63.63
CA GLU A 442 -6.61 -6.49 -64.72
C GLU A 442 -5.08 -6.62 -64.56
N SER A 443 -4.62 -7.84 -64.27
CA SER A 443 -3.88 -8.66 -65.26
C SER A 443 -3.34 -9.95 -64.64
N GLU A 444 -3.75 -11.08 -65.23
CA GLU A 444 -3.16 -12.39 -65.03
C GLU A 444 -1.77 -12.41 -65.68
N GLU A 445 -0.71 -12.70 -64.91
CA GLU A 445 0.48 -13.35 -65.48
C GLU A 445 1.23 -14.14 -64.40
N GLU A 446 1.36 -15.44 -64.66
CA GLU A 446 2.05 -16.44 -63.85
C GLU A 446 3.58 -16.20 -63.83
N ALA A 447 4.20 -16.25 -62.64
CA ALA A 447 5.62 -16.60 -62.54
C ALA A 447 5.97 -17.21 -61.18
N SER A 448 6.30 -18.50 -61.22
CA SER A 448 6.93 -19.29 -60.17
C SER A 448 8.37 -18.85 -59.88
N ILE A 449 8.71 -18.55 -58.62
CA ILE A 449 10.12 -18.44 -58.17
C ILE A 449 10.34 -19.23 -56.87
N ALA A 450 11.46 -19.95 -56.88
CA ALA A 450 11.90 -20.99 -55.97
C ALA A 450 12.29 -20.50 -54.56
N SER A 451 11.92 -21.31 -53.56
CA SER A 451 12.37 -21.20 -52.17
C SER A 451 13.81 -21.70 -52.03
N GLY A 452 14.72 -20.77 -51.72
CA GLY A 452 16.11 -21.03 -51.37
C GLY A 452 16.27 -21.15 -49.85
N GLY A 453 16.69 -22.31 -49.38
CA GLY A 453 16.99 -22.59 -47.97
C GLY A 453 18.23 -21.83 -47.48
N GLY A 454 18.01 -20.88 -46.58
CA GLY A 454 19.05 -20.21 -45.79
C GLY A 454 19.28 -20.93 -44.47
N ARG A 455 20.42 -21.60 -44.34
CA ARG A 455 20.95 -22.12 -43.07
C ARG A 455 21.25 -20.96 -42.12
N SER A 456 20.38 -20.76 -41.13
CA SER A 456 20.65 -19.88 -39.99
C SER A 456 21.75 -20.49 -39.11
N ARG A 457 22.87 -19.78 -38.99
CA ARG A 457 23.97 -20.10 -38.07
C ARG A 457 23.54 -19.68 -36.67
N ARG A 458 23.52 -20.64 -35.74
CA ARG A 458 23.53 -20.40 -34.30
C ARG A 458 24.79 -19.60 -33.95
N LEU A 459 24.59 -18.35 -33.54
CA LEU A 459 25.55 -17.60 -32.73
C LEU A 459 25.00 -17.55 -31.31
N SER A 460 25.90 -17.78 -30.36
CA SER A 460 25.70 -17.79 -28.92
C SER A 460 25.00 -16.53 -28.43
N HIS A 461 23.85 -16.72 -27.78
CA HIS A 461 23.19 -15.72 -26.94
C HIS A 461 24.04 -15.50 -25.68
N GLY A 462 24.74 -14.39 -25.63
CA GLY A 462 25.31 -13.77 -24.43
C GLY A 462 24.88 -12.31 -24.45
N SER A 463 24.51 -11.82 -23.28
CA SER A 463 23.84 -10.56 -22.95
C SER A 463 24.14 -9.39 -23.90
N SER A 464 23.06 -8.74 -24.36
CA SER A 464 23.08 -7.42 -24.97
C SER A 464 21.99 -6.59 -24.29
N VAL A 465 22.17 -6.35 -22.99
CA VAL A 465 21.45 -5.33 -22.24
C VAL A 465 22.33 -4.09 -22.27
N ALA A 466 22.30 -3.38 -23.40
CA ALA A 466 23.17 -2.24 -23.65
C ALA A 466 22.49 -0.91 -23.28
N SER A 467 23.17 -0.17 -22.40
CA SER A 467 23.12 1.28 -22.19
C SER A 467 21.77 1.94 -21.88
N ILE A 468 21.38 1.92 -20.60
CA ILE A 468 20.41 2.86 -20.02
C ILE A 468 21.16 3.82 -19.09
N VAL A 469 21.48 5.01 -19.59
CA VAL A 469 22.26 6.03 -18.85
C VAL A 469 21.37 6.84 -17.89
N SER A 470 21.70 6.70 -16.61
CA SER A 470 21.80 7.68 -15.51
C SER A 470 21.06 9.03 -15.58
N LYS A 471 20.18 9.28 -14.60
CA LYS A 471 20.11 10.54 -13.82
C LYS A 471 19.38 10.32 -12.48
N ALA A 472 19.99 10.86 -11.41
CA ALA A 472 19.60 10.72 -10.02
C ALA A 472 18.12 11.09 -9.75
N SER A 473 17.35 10.12 -9.26
CA SER A 473 16.01 10.32 -8.70
C SER A 473 16.15 10.61 -7.20
N THR A 474 15.90 11.86 -6.83
CA THR A 474 15.52 12.18 -5.45
C THR A 474 14.12 11.59 -5.25
N GLN A 475 13.95 10.74 -4.23
CA GLN A 475 12.66 10.21 -3.82
C GLN A 475 11.68 11.34 -3.44
N ARG A 476 11.08 12.00 -4.43
CA ARG A 476 9.97 12.95 -4.25
C ARG A 476 8.68 12.20 -4.55
N SER A 477 8.02 11.82 -3.46
CA SER A 477 6.59 11.49 -3.31
C SER A 477 5.81 11.24 -4.61
N LEU A 478 5.59 9.96 -4.92
CA LEU A 478 4.63 9.49 -5.91
C LEU A 478 3.32 10.28 -5.84
N SER A 479 2.94 10.99 -6.90
CA SER A 479 1.65 11.69 -7.00
C SER A 479 0.49 10.69 -6.90
N PRO A 480 -0.60 10.99 -6.15
CA PRO A 480 -1.74 10.09 -6.05
C PRO A 480 -2.29 9.74 -7.44
N LEU A 481 -2.56 8.45 -7.70
CA LEU A 481 -3.56 8.09 -8.71
C LEU A 481 -4.78 8.98 -8.43
N LYS A 482 -5.29 9.71 -9.43
CA LYS A 482 -6.50 10.54 -9.30
C LYS A 482 -7.55 9.72 -8.56
N GLU A 483 -7.70 10.02 -7.28
CA GLU A 483 -8.87 9.61 -6.53
C GLU A 483 -9.98 10.40 -7.22
N GLU A 484 -10.89 9.70 -7.89
CA GLU A 484 -12.16 10.32 -8.25
C GLU A 484 -12.75 10.78 -6.92
N GLU A 485 -12.57 12.07 -6.61
CA GLU A 485 -13.28 12.73 -5.52
C GLU A 485 -14.76 12.42 -5.80
N GLU A 486 -15.37 11.61 -4.92
CA GLU A 486 -16.82 11.52 -4.81
C GLU A 486 -17.26 12.97 -4.62
N LYS A 487 -17.71 13.61 -5.71
CA LYS A 487 -18.44 14.86 -5.65
C LYS A 487 -19.65 14.55 -4.79
N ASP A 488 -19.56 14.93 -3.53
CA ASP A 488 -20.72 15.15 -2.68
C ASP A 488 -21.63 16.08 -3.48
N LEU A 489 -22.73 15.50 -3.97
CA LEU A 489 -23.84 16.23 -4.55
C LEU A 489 -24.47 17.01 -3.39
N ASP A 490 -23.90 18.17 -3.10
CA ASP A 490 -24.62 19.21 -2.38
C ASP A 490 -25.81 19.57 -3.25
N GLU A 491 -27.00 19.16 -2.78
CA GLU A 491 -28.29 19.61 -3.26
C GLU A 491 -28.30 21.15 -3.19
N GLU A 492 -28.08 21.78 -4.34
CA GLU A 492 -28.43 23.20 -4.53
C GLU A 492 -29.94 23.33 -4.34
N GLY A 493 -30.32 23.75 -3.13
CA GLY A 493 -31.63 24.31 -2.85
C GLY A 493 -31.80 25.63 -3.60
N GLY A 494 -32.73 25.62 -4.56
CA GLY A 494 -33.23 26.80 -5.26
C GLY A 494 -34.56 26.47 -5.94
N ASP A 495 -35.66 26.84 -5.27
CA ASP A 495 -36.62 27.84 -5.77
C ASP A 495 -38.04 27.62 -5.22
N ASP A 496 -38.47 28.65 -4.49
CA ASP A 496 -39.74 29.38 -4.58
C ASP A 496 -41.09 28.66 -4.43
N ASP A 497 -41.77 29.07 -3.35
CA ASP A 497 -43.15 29.58 -3.30
C ASP A 497 -44.19 28.99 -4.28
N ASP A 498 -45.13 28.18 -3.76
CA ASP A 498 -46.55 28.57 -3.88
C ASP A 498 -47.51 27.82 -2.91
N ASN A 499 -48.57 28.55 -2.60
CA ASN A 499 -49.73 28.26 -1.75
C ASN A 499 -50.37 26.86 -1.82
N SER A 500 -50.80 26.36 -0.65
CA SER A 500 -52.20 25.91 -0.34
C SER A 500 -52.23 25.29 1.06
N ASP A 501 -52.82 25.95 2.06
CA ASP A 501 -54.21 25.78 2.52
C ASP A 501 -54.74 24.33 2.49
N GLY A 502 -55.04 23.76 3.65
CA GLY A 502 -55.80 22.51 3.71
C GLY A 502 -55.57 21.59 4.91
N SER A 503 -56.33 21.85 5.97
CA SER A 503 -57.00 20.84 6.81
C SER A 503 -56.17 19.88 7.67
N SER A 504 -56.26 20.14 8.97
CA SER A 504 -56.09 19.23 10.09
C SER A 504 -56.71 17.84 9.86
N LYS A 505 -55.97 16.78 10.22
CA LYS A 505 -56.53 15.53 10.77
C LYS A 505 -55.48 14.83 11.62
N GLN A 506 -55.73 14.84 12.93
CA GLN A 506 -55.10 13.97 13.92
C GLN A 506 -55.32 12.51 13.52
N VAL A 507 -54.25 11.72 13.52
CA VAL A 507 -54.32 10.25 13.55
C VAL A 507 -53.52 9.80 14.77
N GLN A 508 -54.25 9.31 15.78
CA GLN A 508 -53.69 8.60 16.91
C GLN A 508 -53.22 7.20 16.46
N PRO A 509 -52.12 6.65 16.97
CA PRO A 509 -51.84 5.23 16.83
C PRO A 509 -52.61 4.43 17.89
N ALA A 510 -53.28 3.39 17.41
CA ALA A 510 -54.02 2.43 18.21
C ALA A 510 -53.08 1.54 19.04
N ILE A 511 -53.44 1.37 20.30
CA ILE A 511 -52.91 0.37 21.24
C ILE A 511 -53.65 -0.95 20.94
N PRO A 512 -52.97 -2.09 20.78
CA PRO A 512 -53.59 -3.38 20.94
C PRO A 512 -53.44 -3.83 22.39
N GLU A 513 -54.55 -3.77 23.14
CA GLU A 513 -54.80 -4.60 24.31
C GLU A 513 -55.23 -5.99 23.82
N GLU A 514 -54.51 -7.04 24.21
CA GLU A 514 -55.06 -8.38 24.40
C GLU A 514 -54.45 -8.98 25.68
N ASP A 515 -55.22 -8.83 26.75
CA ASP A 515 -55.57 -9.86 27.75
C ASP A 515 -55.73 -11.24 27.09
N SER A 516 -55.59 -12.41 27.71
CA SER A 516 -55.38 -12.87 29.08
C SER A 516 -55.28 -14.41 29.00
N GLU A 517 -55.11 -15.05 30.16
CA GLU A 517 -55.39 -16.47 30.44
C GLU A 517 -54.33 -17.49 29.99
N GLU A 518 -54.04 -18.57 30.69
CA GLU A 518 -54.10 -19.00 32.09
C GLU A 518 -53.53 -20.45 32.04
N GLU A 519 -52.89 -20.88 33.12
CA GLU A 519 -52.82 -22.28 33.60
C GLU A 519 -52.48 -23.44 32.63
N SER A 520 -51.39 -24.16 32.93
CA SER A 520 -51.52 -25.47 33.57
C SER A 520 -50.16 -26.05 33.97
N ASP A 521 -50.23 -26.80 35.06
CA ASP A 521 -49.19 -27.44 35.86
C ASP A 521 -48.53 -28.68 35.21
N GLU A 522 -47.58 -29.26 35.97
CA GLU A 522 -47.02 -30.63 35.93
C GLU A 522 -45.86 -30.81 34.91
N GLU A 523 -44.67 -31.32 35.26
CA GLU A 523 -44.17 -32.15 36.37
C GLU A 523 -42.66 -31.88 36.60
#